data_AF-A0A3A1PFF2-F1
#
_entry.id   AF-A0A3A1PFF2-F1
#
_cell.length_a   1.000
_cell.length_b   1.000
_cell.length_c   1.000
_cell.angle_alpha   90.00
_cell.angle_beta   90.00
_cell.angle_gamma   90.00
#
_symmetry.space_group_name_H-M   'P 1'
#
loop_
_entity.id
_entity.type
_entity.pdbx_description
1 polymer ?
#
loop_
_entity_poly.entity_id
_entity_poly.type
_entity_poly.pdbx_seq_one_letter_code
_entity_poly.pdbx_strand_id
1 'polypeptide(L)' 'MLKIALILHAVIATSLMGMAVIAVLAVDMHAGWREIALAAVAGFVLAIPVSWFVAGRIRKLQGGDS' A
#
# COMPACT_ATOMS: atom_id res chain seq x y z
N MET A 1 17.93 8.10 7.98
CA MET A 1 17.45 7.61 6.67
C MET A 1 16.28 6.61 6.80
N LEU A 2 16.32 5.65 7.73
CA LEU A 2 15.19 4.72 7.98
C LEU A 2 13.87 5.40 8.42
N LYS A 3 13.94 6.53 9.14
CA LYS A 3 12.75 7.28 9.61
C LYS A 3 11.85 7.75 8.45
N ILE A 4 12.44 8.26 7.37
CA ILE A 4 11.70 8.71 6.17
C ILE A 4 11.12 7.52 5.43
N ALA A 5 11.88 6.42 5.32
CA ALA A 5 11.40 5.18 4.72
C ALA A 5 10.21 4.56 5.48
N LEU A 6 10.22 4.63 6.82
CA LEU A 6 9.11 4.14 7.66
C LEU A 6 7.86 5.00 7.53
N ILE A 7 8.00 6.33 7.51
CA ILE A 7 6.87 7.25 7.28
C ILE A 7 6.26 6.99 5.90
N LEU A 8 7.10 6.86 4.87
CA LEU A 8 6.61 6.55 3.53
C LEU A 8 5.94 5.18 3.46
N HIS A 9 6.51 4.16 4.11
CA HIS A 9 5.89 2.84 4.20
C HIS A 9 4.51 2.92 4.86
N ALA A 10 4.37 3.67 5.95
CA ALA A 10 3.09 3.85 6.63
C ALA A 10 2.04 4.52 5.72
N VAL A 11 2.43 5.55 4.97
CA VAL A 11 1.55 6.24 4.02
C VAL A 11 1.15 5.34 2.84
N ILE A 12 2.08 4.56 2.29
CA ILE A 12 1.80 3.62 1.21
C ILE A 12 0.87 2.51 1.70
N ALA A 13 1.14 1.95 2.88
CA ALA A 13 0.34 0.87 3.46
C ALA A 13 -1.11 1.30 3.70
N THR A 14 -1.33 2.46 4.33
CA THR A 14 -2.68 2.96 4.58
C THR A 14 -3.41 3.33 3.28
N SER A 15 -2.71 3.94 2.31
CA SER A 15 -3.30 4.32 1.02
C SER A 15 -3.71 3.09 0.20
N LEU A 16 -2.88 2.05 0.16
CA LEU A 16 -3.17 0.83 -0.59
C LEU A 16 -4.29 0.01 0.08
N MET A 17 -4.29 -0.04 1.42
CA MET A 17 -5.39 -0.66 2.16
C MET A 17 -6.72 0.07 1.89
N GLY A 18 -6.71 1.41 1.91
CA GLY A 18 -7.88 2.22 1.55
C GLY A 18 -8.35 1.99 0.12
N MET A 19 -7.44 1.95 -0.86
CA MET A 19 -7.78 1.63 -2.26
C MET A 19 -8.40 0.24 -2.42
N ALA A 20 -7.92 -0.77 -1.69
CA ALA A 20 -8.49 -2.11 -1.75
C ALA A 20 -9.92 -2.16 -1.22
N VAL A 21 -10.20 -1.41 -0.14
CA VAL A 21 -11.56 -1.27 0.41
C VAL A 21 -12.47 -0.54 -0.59
N ILE A 22 -12.01 0.56 -1.18
CA ILE A 22 -12.76 1.31 -2.21
C ILE A 22 -13.03 0.43 -3.44
N ALA A 23 -12.06 -0.36 -3.88
CA ALA A 23 -12.22 -1.25 -5.03
C ALA A 23 -13.31 -2.31 -4.80
N VAL A 24 -13.39 -2.89 -3.59
CA VAL A 24 -14.46 -3.85 -3.26
C VAL A 24 -15.83 -3.19 -3.19
N LEU A 25 -15.91 -1.97 -2.64
CA LEU A 25 -17.15 -1.19 -2.64
C LEU A 25 -17.58 -0.78 -4.06
N ALA A 26 -16.63 -0.46 -4.94
CA ALA A 26 -16.89 -0.04 -6.31
C ALA A 26 -17.35 -1.18 -7.23
N VAL A 27 -17.00 -2.43 -6.93
CA VAL A 27 -17.41 -3.61 -7.71
C VAL A 27 -18.85 -4.06 -7.38
N ASP A 28 -19.54 -3.39 -6.45
CA ASP A 28 -20.92 -3.70 -6.00
C ASP A 28 -21.11 -5.18 -5.62
N MET A 29 -20.01 -5.85 -5.24
CA MET A 29 -20.07 -7.14 -4.60
C MET A 29 -20.78 -6.88 -3.29
N HIS A 30 -21.90 -7.57 -3.01
CA HIS A 30 -22.64 -7.45 -1.75
C HIS A 30 -21.71 -7.76 -0.58
N ALA A 31 -20.98 -6.74 -0.16
CA ALA A 31 -19.81 -6.87 0.69
C ALA A 31 -20.34 -6.85 2.12
N GLY A 32 -20.62 -8.03 2.64
CA GLY A 32 -20.74 -8.21 4.07
C GLY A 32 -19.44 -7.80 4.77
N TRP A 33 -19.49 -7.77 6.11
CA TRP A 33 -18.35 -7.37 6.92
C TRP A 33 -17.07 -8.20 6.63
N ARG A 34 -17.26 -9.45 6.16
CA ARG A 34 -16.19 -10.42 5.94
C ARG A 34 -15.42 -10.15 4.64
N GLU A 35 -16.12 -9.74 3.59
CA GLU A 35 -15.54 -9.40 2.30
C GLU A 35 -14.67 -8.15 2.40
N ILE A 36 -15.12 -7.15 3.16
CA ILE A 36 -14.35 -5.92 3.44
C ILE A 36 -13.09 -6.24 4.24
N ALA A 37 -13.20 -7.09 5.27
CA ALA A 37 -12.04 -7.53 6.05
C ALA A 37 -11.03 -8.29 5.18
N LEU A 38 -11.49 -9.15 4.27
CA LEU A 38 -10.61 -9.87 3.34
C LEU A 38 -9.94 -8.92 2.34
N ALA A 39 -10.66 -7.91 1.85
CA ALA A 39 -10.14 -6.88 0.96
C ALA A 39 -9.06 -6.02 1.63
N ALA A 40 -9.30 -5.65 2.89
CA ALA A 40 -8.35 -4.93 3.72
C ALA A 40 -7.07 -5.75 3.93
N VAL A 41 -7.19 -7.05 4.24
CA VAL A 41 -6.04 -7.96 4.36
C VAL A 41 -5.34 -8.14 3.02
N ALA A 42 -6.07 -8.27 1.90
CA ALA A 42 -5.49 -8.37 0.57
C ALA A 42 -4.71 -7.08 0.20
N GLY A 43 -5.28 -5.90 0.49
CA GLY A 43 -4.61 -4.61 0.31
C GLY A 43 -3.37 -4.48 1.19
N PHE A 44 -3.41 -4.99 2.42
CA PHE A 44 -2.27 -5.03 3.32
C PHE A 44 -1.16 -5.97 2.81
N VAL A 45 -1.51 -7.15 2.31
CA VAL A 45 -0.55 -8.10 1.73
C VAL A 45 0.07 -7.52 0.46
N LEU A 46 -0.71 -6.86 -0.39
CA LEU A 46 -0.23 -6.16 -1.59
C LEU A 46 0.63 -4.92 -1.24
N ALA A 47 0.48 -4.34 -0.05
CA ALA A 47 1.25 -3.18 0.37
C ALA A 47 2.72 -3.51 0.64
N ILE A 48 3.00 -4.75 1.05
CA ILE A 48 4.35 -5.24 1.32
C ILE A 48 5.24 -5.19 0.06
N PRO A 49 4.87 -5.83 -1.08
CA PRO A 49 5.67 -5.76 -2.31
C PRO A 49 5.68 -4.36 -2.93
N VAL A 50 4.57 -3.63 -2.88
CA VAL A 50 4.49 -2.24 -3.40
C VAL A 50 5.46 -1.34 -2.64
N SER A 51 5.56 -1.47 -1.32
CA SER A 51 6.54 -0.70 -0.55
C SER A 51 7.99 -1.04 -0.90
N TRP A 52 8.30 -2.31 -1.18
CA TRP A 52 9.65 -2.72 -1.59
C TRP A 52 10.02 -2.09 -2.94
N PHE A 53 9.07 -2.08 -3.87
CA PHE A 53 9.23 -1.49 -5.20
C PHE A 53 9.48 0.02 -5.12
N VAL A 54 8.69 0.73 -4.30
CA VAL A 54 8.84 2.18 -4.10
C VAL A 54 10.16 2.52 -3.37
N ALA A 55 10.54 1.73 -2.35
CA ALA A 55 11.82 1.92 -1.66
C ALA A 55 13.03 1.75 -2.61
N GLY A 56 12.95 0.79 -3.55
CA GLY A 56 13.96 0.61 -4.59
C GLY A 56 14.06 1.79 -5.55
N ARG A 57 12.91 2.40 -5.93
CA ARG A 57 12.90 3.58 -6.80
C ARG A 57 13.46 4.83 -6.11
N ILE A 58 13.20 5.01 -4.82
CA ILE A 58 13.71 6.15 -4.07
C ILE A 58 15.22 6.08 -3.87
N ARG A 59 15.77 4.89 -3.54
CA ARG A 59 17.24 4.70 -3.52
C ARG A 59 17.88 5.06 -4.87
N LYS A 60 17.20 4.74 -5.97
CA LYS A 60 17.70 5.00 -7.32
C LYS A 60 17.66 6.49 -7.69
N LEU A 61 16.70 7.25 -7.16
CA LEU A 61 16.61 8.70 -7.35
C LEU A 61 17.58 9.46 -6.44
N GLN A 62 17.86 8.94 -5.24
CA GLN A 62 18.78 9.59 -4.29
C GLN A 62 20.27 9.41 -4.64
N GLY A 63 20.61 8.55 -5.61
CA GLY A 63 21.98 8.39 -6.13
C GLY A 63 22.28 9.22 -7.38
N GLY A 64 21.40 10.15 -7.78
CA GLY A 64 21.54 10.96 -9.00
C GLY A 64 22.23 12.31 -8.82
N ASP A 65 22.61 12.69 -7.60
CA ASP A 65 23.15 14.02 -7.27
C ASP A 65 24.62 13.94 -6.83
N SER A 66 25.48 13.28 -7.61
CA SER A 66 26.94 13.30 -7.44
C SER A 66 27.64 13.72 -8.72
#